data_AF-A0A7X6ZAN4-F1
#
_entry.id   AF-A0A7X6ZAN4-F1
#
_cell.length_a   1.000
_cell.length_b   1.000
_cell.length_c   1.000
_cell.angle_alpha   90.00
_cell.angle_beta   90.00
_cell.angle_gamma   90.00
#
_symmetry.space_group_name_H-M   'P 1'
#
loop_
_entity.id
_entity.type
_entity.pdbx_description
1 polymer ?
#
loop_
_entity_poly.entity_id
_entity_poly.type
_entity_poly.pdbx_seq_one_letter_code
_entity_poly.pdbx_strand_id
1 'polypeptide(L)'
;MMAAFFEWSVLFLEILGVAAILIGFTLSLIVAGKRLRATRDGGEAFTVLRRMLASSILLGLEILVAADLVRTVTSVPSFEDAMILGLIVIIRTVLSLSIQIEIDGVVPWKRAMLTSGAQLLHESARGSQPTR
;
A
#
# COMPACT_ATOMS: atom_id res chain seq x y z
N MET A 1 7.01 28.98 18.35
CA MET A 1 8.02 27.89 18.46
C MET A 1 7.40 26.52 18.23
N MET A 2 6.36 26.10 18.97
CA MET A 2 5.70 24.81 18.73
C MET A 2 5.07 24.67 17.33
N ALA A 3 4.38 25.70 16.82
CA ALA A 3 3.76 25.64 15.48
C ALA A 3 4.79 25.35 14.36
N ALA A 4 5.91 26.08 14.36
CA ALA A 4 7.00 25.85 13.41
C ALA A 4 7.57 24.42 13.51
N PHE A 5 7.72 23.88 14.72
CA PHE A 5 8.19 22.50 14.89
C PHE A 5 7.25 21.47 14.24
N PHE A 6 5.93 21.64 14.39
CA PHE A 6 4.95 20.77 13.75
C PHE A 6 4.94 20.90 12.23
N GLU A 7 5.01 22.11 11.70
CA GLU A 7 5.10 22.34 10.25
C GLU A 7 6.33 21.67 9.64
N TRP A 8 7.51 21.84 10.26
CA TRP A 8 8.74 21.17 9.81
C TRP A 8 8.66 19.66 9.92
N SER A 9 8.00 19.14 10.96
CA SER A 9 7.80 17.70 11.15
C SER A 9 6.88 17.11 10.07
N VAL A 10 5.77 17.79 9.75
CA VAL A 10 4.85 17.38 8.69
C VAL A 10 5.56 17.39 7.34
N LEU A 11 6.26 18.49 7.01
CA LEU A 11 7.01 18.60 5.77
C LEU A 11 8.08 17.49 5.64
N PHE A 12 8.77 17.18 6.73
CA PHE A 12 9.76 16.11 6.74
C PHE A 12 9.13 14.75 6.43
N LEU A 13 8.00 14.41 7.06
CA LEU A 13 7.28 13.17 6.80
C LEU A 13 6.73 13.11 5.37
N GLU A 14 6.21 14.22 4.86
CA GLU A 14 5.75 14.33 3.46
C GLU A 14 6.89 14.05 2.48
N ILE A 15 8.04 14.71 2.67
CA ILE A 15 9.23 14.50 1.84
C ILE A 15 9.69 13.05 1.93
N LEU A 16 9.74 12.47 3.13
CA LEU A 16 10.18 11.10 3.33
C LEU A 16 9.26 10.09 2.63
N GLY A 17 7.95 10.29 2.75
CA GLY A 17 6.95 9.44 2.09
C GLY A 17 7.04 9.53 0.57
N VAL A 18 7.12 10.74 0.02
CA VAL A 18 7.30 10.96 -1.43
C VAL A 18 8.64 10.36 -1.90
N ALA A 19 9.72 10.57 -1.15
CA ALA A 19 11.03 10.02 -1.49
C ALA A 19 11.01 8.48 -1.51
N ALA A 20 10.36 7.83 -0.54
CA ALA A 20 10.22 6.37 -0.51
C ALA A 20 9.50 5.84 -1.76
N ILE A 21 8.45 6.51 -2.21
CA ILE A 21 7.71 6.16 -3.44
C ILE A 21 8.62 6.34 -4.66
N LEU A 22 9.29 7.48 -4.78
CA LEU A 22 10.15 7.79 -5.93
C LEU A 22 11.33 6.83 -6.03
N ILE A 23 12.03 6.58 -4.92
CA ILE A 23 13.16 5.65 -4.87
C ILE A 23 12.69 4.24 -5.26
N GLY A 24 11.60 3.77 -4.65
CA GLY A 24 11.08 2.44 -4.96
C GLY A 24 10.59 2.30 -6.40
N PHE A 25 9.94 3.34 -6.95
CA PHE A 25 9.58 3.43 -8.37
C PHE A 25 10.82 3.32 -9.27
N THR A 26 11.85 4.12 -9.02
CA THR A 26 13.10 4.09 -9.80
C THR A 26 13.78 2.72 -9.73
N LEU A 27 13.90 2.14 -8.53
CA LEU A 27 14.45 0.80 -8.35
C LEU A 27 13.63 -0.26 -9.06
N SER A 28 12.30 -0.17 -9.02
CA SER A 28 11.40 -1.10 -9.70
C SER A 28 11.62 -1.11 -11.21
N LEU A 29 11.80 0.06 -11.83
CA LEU A 29 12.10 0.19 -13.26
C LEU A 29 13.47 -0.40 -13.61
N ILE A 30 14.49 -0.11 -12.80
CA ILE A 30 15.84 -0.62 -13.03
C ILE A 30 15.85 -2.15 -12.95
N VAL A 31 15.23 -2.72 -11.92
CA VAL A 31 15.20 -4.18 -11.71
C VAL A 31 14.36 -4.86 -12.80
N ALA A 32 13.16 -4.36 -13.09
CA ALA A 32 12.30 -4.91 -14.14
C ALA A 32 12.97 -4.81 -15.52
N GLY A 33 13.62 -3.68 -15.84
CA GLY A 33 14.34 -3.48 -17.09
C GLY A 33 15.55 -4.41 -17.24
N LYS A 34 16.30 -4.64 -16.15
CA LYS A 34 17.38 -5.64 -16.13
C LYS A 34 16.84 -7.05 -16.35
N ARG A 35 15.73 -7.42 -15.69
CA ARG A 35 15.08 -8.73 -15.87
C ARG A 35 14.58 -8.93 -17.29
N LEU A 36 13.91 -7.94 -17.86
CA LEU A 36 13.43 -7.98 -19.24
C LEU A 36 14.57 -8.23 -20.22
N ARG A 37 15.72 -7.57 -20.02
CA ARG A 37 16.91 -7.78 -20.86
C ARG A 37 17.52 -9.17 -20.68
N ALA A 38 17.48 -9.73 -19.47
CA ALA A 38 18.07 -11.03 -19.16
C ALA A 38 17.19 -12.21 -19.63
N THR A 39 15.89 -12.21 -19.29
CA THR A 39 14.98 -13.33 -19.58
C THR A 39 14.28 -13.18 -20.94
N ARG A 40 14.15 -11.95 -21.47
CA ARG A 40 13.24 -11.60 -22.60
C ARG A 40 11.77 -11.95 -22.36
N ASP A 41 11.40 -12.24 -21.12
CA ASP A 41 10.02 -12.47 -20.69
C ASP A 41 9.41 -11.16 -20.17
N GLY A 42 8.50 -10.59 -20.94
CA GLY A 42 7.77 -9.38 -20.59
C GLY A 42 6.80 -9.57 -19.41
N GLY A 43 6.22 -10.76 -19.26
CA GLY A 43 5.31 -11.08 -18.17
C GLY A 43 6.04 -11.08 -16.83
N GLU A 44 7.19 -11.74 -16.79
CA GLU A 44 8.01 -11.80 -15.57
C GLU A 44 8.52 -10.40 -15.14
N ALA A 45 8.95 -9.59 -16.10
CA ALA A 45 9.39 -8.22 -15.84
C ALA A 45 8.24 -7.33 -15.32
N PHE A 46 7.03 -7.48 -15.88
CA PHE A 46 5.84 -6.76 -15.43
C PHE A 46 5.43 -7.14 -14.01
N THR A 47 5.44 -8.43 -13.67
CA THR A 47 5.13 -8.88 -12.31
C THR A 47 6.09 -8.29 -11.28
N VAL A 48 7.39 -8.23 -11.60
CA VAL A 48 8.40 -7.62 -10.70
C VAL A 48 8.19 -6.13 -10.56
N LEU A 49 8.00 -5.42 -11.67
CA LEU A 49 7.73 -3.98 -11.67
C LEU A 49 6.54 -3.67 -10.75
N ARG A 50 5.42 -4.36 -11.00
CA ARG A 50 4.19 -4.20 -10.25
C ARG A 50 4.36 -4.47 -8.76
N ARG A 51 5.06 -5.56 -8.39
CA ARG A 51 5.25 -5.94 -6.99
C ARG A 51 6.10 -4.91 -6.24
N MET A 52 7.22 -4.49 -6.83
CA MET A 52 8.10 -3.50 -6.20
C MET A 52 7.42 -2.13 -6.11
N LEU A 53 6.71 -1.73 -7.16
CA LEU A 53 5.92 -0.50 -7.19
C LEU A 53 4.84 -0.50 -6.10
N ALA A 54 4.08 -1.59 -5.97
CA ALA A 54 3.05 -1.72 -4.95
C ALA A 54 3.65 -1.63 -3.53
N SER A 55 4.78 -2.28 -3.29
CA SER A 55 5.49 -2.22 -2.00
C SER A 55 5.99 -0.81 -1.68
N SER A 56 6.55 -0.08 -2.66
CA SER A 56 7.05 1.28 -2.43
C SER A 56 5.93 2.28 -2.21
N ILE A 57 4.83 2.14 -2.95
CA ILE A 57 3.62 2.93 -2.75
C ILE A 57 3.09 2.68 -1.35
N LEU A 58 2.93 1.44 -0.91
CA LEU A 58 2.41 1.10 0.42
C LEU A 58 3.26 1.73 1.53
N LEU A 59 4.59 1.60 1.46
CA LEU A 59 5.50 2.20 2.42
C LEU A 59 5.39 3.73 2.47
N GLY A 60 5.44 4.38 1.31
CA GLY A 60 5.32 5.84 1.27
C GLY A 60 3.97 6.31 1.80
N LEU A 61 2.92 5.56 1.51
CA LEU A 61 1.56 5.80 2.00
C LEU A 61 1.42 5.65 3.51
N GLU A 62 2.13 4.73 4.16
CA GLU A 62 2.17 4.63 5.63
C GLU A 62 2.81 5.89 6.25
N ILE A 63 3.89 6.39 5.64
CA ILE A 63 4.58 7.60 6.09
C ILE A 63 3.72 8.86 5.86
N LEU A 64 3.09 8.97 4.69
CA LEU A 64 2.24 10.12 4.37
C LEU A 64 1.00 10.19 5.27
N VAL A 65 0.40 9.04 5.62
CA VAL A 65 -0.70 9.00 6.59
C VAL A 65 -0.24 9.51 7.96
N ALA A 66 0.99 9.21 8.39
CA ALA A 66 1.52 9.77 9.62
C ALA A 66 1.65 11.31 9.56
N ALA A 67 2.05 11.87 8.42
CA ALA A 67 2.09 13.31 8.21
C ALA A 67 0.69 13.95 8.34
N ASP A 68 -0.33 13.34 7.74
CA ASP A 68 -1.72 13.79 7.80
C ASP A 68 -2.27 13.74 9.24
N LEU A 69 -1.95 12.70 10.00
CA LEU A 69 -2.33 12.59 11.41
C LEU A 69 -1.68 13.67 12.28
N VAL A 70 -0.41 14.00 12.05
CA VAL A 70 0.25 15.09 12.78
C VAL A 70 -0.41 16.43 12.44
N ARG A 71 -0.65 16.69 11.15
CA ARG A 71 -1.30 17.93 10.66
C ARG A 71 -2.69 18.13 11.28
N THR A 72 -3.49 17.07 11.41
CA THR A 72 -4.84 17.15 12.00
C THR A 72 -4.84 17.42 13.50
N VAL A 73 -3.89 16.87 14.25
CA VAL A 73 -3.79 17.09 15.71
C VAL A 73 -3.32 18.51 16.04
N THR A 74 -2.52 19.12 15.16
CA THR A 74 -1.84 20.40 15.45
C THR A 74 -2.55 21.62 14.88
N SER A 75 -3.49 21.41 13.95
CA SER A 75 -4.31 22.47 13.37
C SER A 75 -5.61 22.56 14.17
N VAL A 76 -6.02 23.75 14.60
CA VAL A 76 -7.36 23.95 15.17
C VAL A 76 -8.35 23.61 14.06
N PRO A 77 -9.10 22.49 14.16
CA PRO A 77 -9.81 22.00 13.00
C PRO A 77 -10.92 22.97 12.63
N SER A 78 -10.84 23.57 11.45
CA SER A 78 -12.04 24.03 10.76
C SER A 78 -12.74 22.78 10.21
N PHE A 79 -14.08 22.78 10.24
CA PHE A 79 -14.87 21.66 9.70
C PHE A 79 -14.57 21.43 8.21
N GLU A 80 -14.16 22.48 7.49
CA GLU A 80 -13.81 22.47 6.08
C GLU A 80 -12.50 21.73 5.81
N ASP A 81 -11.45 21.98 6.59
CA ASP A 81 -10.15 21.30 6.43
C ASP A 81 -10.26 19.80 6.72
N ALA A 82 -11.04 19.43 7.73
CA ALA A 82 -11.32 18.03 8.06
C ALA A 82 -12.12 17.32 6.95
N MET A 83 -13.08 18.01 6.34
CA MET A 83 -13.87 17.52 5.21
C MET A 83 -13.00 17.30 3.96
N ILE A 84 -12.13 18.25 3.62
CA ILE A 84 -11.22 18.13 2.48
C ILE A 84 -10.28 16.94 2.67
N LEU A 85 -9.71 16.78 3.86
CA LEU A 85 -8.83 15.65 4.17
C LEU A 85 -9.58 14.31 4.10
N GLY A 86 -10.78 14.24 4.69
CA GLY A 86 -11.63 13.05 4.62
C GLY A 86 -11.94 12.64 3.17
N LEU A 87 -12.23 13.63 2.32
CA LEU A 87 -12.49 13.41 0.90
C LEU A 87 -11.25 12.87 0.17
N ILE A 88 -10.06 13.41 0.42
CA ILE A 88 -8.81 12.95 -0.18
C ILE A 88 -8.52 11.48 0.21
N VAL A 89 -8.69 11.13 1.49
CA VAL A 89 -8.49 9.75 1.98
C VAL A 89 -9.48 8.77 1.32
N ILE A 90 -10.73 9.18 1.14
CA ILE A 90 -11.75 8.36 0.45
C ILE A 90 -11.36 8.14 -1.00
N ILE A 91 -11.03 9.20 -1.74
CA ILE A 91 -10.63 9.11 -3.16
C ILE A 91 -9.44 8.16 -3.30
N ARG A 92 -8.42 8.30 -2.44
CA ARG A 92 -7.24 7.43 -2.45
C ARG A 92 -7.59 5.97 -2.19
N THR A 93 -8.48 5.71 -1.24
CA THR A 93 -8.90 4.35 -0.89
C THR A 93 -9.64 3.70 -2.06
N VAL A 94 -10.57 4.42 -2.69
CA VAL A 94 -11.35 3.92 -3.83
C VAL A 94 -10.47 3.69 -5.06
N LEU A 95 -9.59 4.63 -5.41
CA LEU A 95 -8.67 4.47 -6.54
C LEU A 95 -7.71 3.30 -6.33
N SER A 96 -7.12 3.19 -5.15
CA SER A 96 -6.23 2.07 -4.81
C SER A 96 -6.98 0.73 -4.89
N LEU A 97 -8.21 0.67 -4.38
CA LEU A 97 -9.03 -0.53 -4.40
C LEU A 97 -9.44 -0.91 -5.84
N SER A 98 -9.84 0.08 -6.65
CA SER A 98 -10.23 -0.12 -8.05
C SER A 98 -9.09 -0.76 -8.85
N ILE A 99 -7.88 -0.24 -8.72
CA ILE A 99 -6.70 -0.78 -9.41
C ILE A 99 -6.39 -2.19 -8.91
N GLN A 100 -6.48 -2.47 -7.61
CA GLN A 100 -6.25 -3.82 -7.09
C GLN A 100 -7.25 -4.83 -7.67
N ILE A 101 -8.53 -4.46 -7.70
CA ILE A 101 -9.61 -5.31 -8.24
C ILE A 101 -9.40 -5.57 -9.73
N GLU A 102 -9.05 -4.55 -10.51
CA GLU A 102 -8.84 -4.68 -11.96
C GLU A 102 -7.78 -5.73 -12.28
N ILE A 103 -6.69 -5.78 -11.51
CA ILE A 103 -5.63 -6.74 -11.78
C ILE A 103 -5.86 -8.10 -11.13
N ASP A 104 -6.40 -8.14 -9.92
CA ASP A 104 -6.60 -9.41 -9.22
C ASP A 104 -7.88 -10.14 -9.66
N GLY A 105 -8.79 -9.42 -10.34
CA GLY A 105 -10.11 -9.91 -10.74
C GLY A 105 -11.06 -10.19 -9.57
N VAL A 106 -10.61 -10.02 -8.33
CA VAL A 106 -11.37 -10.27 -7.10
C VAL A 106 -11.09 -9.21 -6.06
N VAL A 107 -12.15 -8.83 -5.34
CA VAL A 107 -12.07 -7.91 -4.21
C VAL A 107 -11.25 -8.49 -3.05
N PRO A 108 -10.53 -7.65 -2.26
CA PRO A 108 -9.60 -8.12 -1.24
C PRO A 108 -10.25 -9.01 -0.18
N TRP A 109 -11.47 -8.67 0.25
CA TRP A 109 -12.21 -9.46 1.25
C TRP A 109 -12.59 -10.85 0.74
N LYS A 110 -12.87 -10.99 -0.56
CA LYS A 110 -13.18 -12.30 -1.18
C LYS A 110 -11.93 -13.19 -1.22
N ARG A 111 -10.75 -12.63 -1.48
CA ARG A 111 -9.48 -13.36 -1.39
C ARG A 111 -9.22 -13.88 0.02
N ALA A 112 -9.40 -13.02 1.03
CA ALA A 112 -9.20 -13.41 2.44
C ALA A 112 -10.09 -14.58 2.87
N MET A 113 -11.35 -14.61 2.43
CA MET A 113 -12.28 -15.70 2.72
C MET A 113 -11.90 -17.02 2.02
N LEU A 114 -11.36 -16.96 0.80
CA LEU A 114 -10.94 -18.16 0.06
C LEU A 114 -9.68 -18.80 0.69
N THR A 115 -8.72 -17.99 1.13
CA THR A 115 -7.51 -18.49 1.82
C THR A 115 -7.84 -19.09 3.19
N SER A 116 -8.71 -18.46 3.98
CA SER A 116 -9.08 -18.99 5.30
C SER A 116 -9.91 -20.27 5.20
N GLY A 117 -10.83 -20.37 4.25
CA GLY A 117 -11.60 -21.60 4.01
C GLY A 117 -10.72 -22.80 3.62
N ALA A 118 -9.68 -22.58 2.81
CA ALA A 118 -8.72 -23.63 2.45
C ALA A 118 -7.88 -24.10 3.67
N GLN A 119 -7.53 -23.20 4.58
CA GLN A 119 -6.81 -23.55 5.81
C GLN A 119 -7.68 -24.38 6.76
N LEU A 120 -8.95 -24.01 6.95
CA LEU A 120 -9.89 -24.75 7.80
C LEU A 120 -10.18 -26.16 7.28
N LEU A 121 -10.24 -26.34 5.96
CA LEU A 121 -10.38 -27.66 5.33
C LEU A 121 -9.13 -28.53 5.55
N HIS A 122 -7.93 -27.95 5.47
CA HIS A 122 -6.68 -28.67 5.77
C HIS A 122 -6.56 -29.09 7.23
N GLU A 123 -7.04 -28.27 8.16
CA GLU A 123 -7.03 -28.57 9.59
C GLU A 123 -8.05 -29.67 9.96
N SER A 124 -9.23 -29.61 9.36
CA SER A 124 -10.27 -30.65 9.49
C SER A 124 -9.82 -32.02 8.94
N ALA A 125 -9.02 -32.02 7.87
CA ALA A 125 -8.46 -33.24 7.28
C ALA A 125 -7.30 -33.85 8.12
N ARG A 126 -6.62 -33.07 8.96
CA ARG A 126 -5.60 -33.59 9.90
C ARG A 126 -6.19 -34.14 11.19
N GLY A 127 -7.30 -33.56 11.67
CA GLY A 127 -7.95 -33.98 12.93
C GLY A 127 -8.67 -35.34 12.87
N SER A 128 -8.79 -35.95 11.70
CA SER A 128 -9.52 -37.22 11.48
C SER A 128 -8.61 -38.44 11.35
N GLN A 129 -7.31 -38.32 11.63
CA GLN A 129 -6.39 -39.46 11.65
C GLN A 129 -6.69 -40.31 12.91
N PRO A 130 -7.25 -41.53 12.79
CA PRO A 130 -7.54 -42.36 13.95
C PRO A 130 -6.21 -42.85 14.52
N THR A 131 -5.92 -42.47 15.76
CA THR A 131 -4.85 -43.06 16.56
C THR A 131 -5.15 -44.55 16.71
N ARG A 132 -4.44 -45.37 15.93
CA ARG A 132 -4.38 -46.82 16.10
C ARG A 132 -3.58 -47.17 17.35
#